data_AF-A0A1I1NGK7-F1
#
_entry.id   AF-A0A1I1NGK7-F1
#
_cell.length_a   1.000
_cell.length_b   1.000
_cell.length_c   1.000
_cell.angle_alpha   90.00
_cell.angle_beta   90.00
_cell.angle_gamma   90.00
#
_symmetry.space_group_name_H-M   'P 1'
#
loop_
_entity.id
_entity.type
_entity.pdbx_description
1 polymer ?
#
loop_
_entity_poly.entity_id
_entity_poly.type
_entity_poly.pdbx_seq_one_letter_code
_entity_poly.pdbx_strand_id
1 'polypeptide(L)'
;MKILVVGGTRYFGIPMVNTLLKKGHEITIATRGNSKPVFDGPVDYVVMDRMDPANISFVRYPIVMGENDYTGRLDFYIEHIRDQKPMNIDDIDTKMAFIYEKDAGDFIAYLAEHFVPGPINGCSKEAVKISDIIEYIEKRLGKKAVISQTGNNAPYNGIEDTLSFSTEKAESIGYRFRELKEWLYPLIDFRTATSN
;
A
#
# COMPACT_ATOMS: atom_id res chain seq x y z
N MET A 1 26.55 3.53 -10.68
CA MET A 1 25.32 3.06 -10.01
C MET A 1 24.87 1.77 -10.69
N LYS A 2 24.08 0.94 -10.00
CA LYS A 2 23.38 -0.20 -10.60
C LYS A 2 22.00 0.27 -11.08
N ILE A 3 21.66 0.03 -12.33
CA ILE A 3 20.42 0.52 -12.96
C ILE A 3 19.67 -0.66 -13.57
N LEU A 4 18.44 -0.88 -13.11
CA LEU A 4 17.49 -1.79 -13.75
C LEU A 4 16.70 -1.05 -14.84
N VAL A 5 16.82 -1.49 -16.08
CA VAL A 5 16.04 -0.99 -17.22
C VAL A 5 14.94 -2.00 -17.53
N VAL A 6 13.69 -1.66 -17.23
CA VAL A 6 12.54 -2.47 -17.63
C VAL A 6 12.17 -2.14 -19.09
N GLY A 7 12.43 -3.09 -19.99
CA GLY A 7 12.37 -2.88 -21.43
C GLY A 7 13.71 -2.43 -22.01
N GLY A 8 13.72 -1.33 -22.79
CA GLY A 8 14.97 -0.72 -23.25
C GLY A 8 15.68 -1.42 -24.43
N THR A 9 15.19 -2.56 -24.91
CA THR A 9 15.83 -3.33 -26.01
C THR A 9 15.46 -2.85 -27.41
N ARG A 10 14.71 -1.75 -27.55
CA ARG A 10 14.21 -1.23 -28.84
C ARG A 10 14.22 0.30 -28.89
N TYR A 11 14.15 0.84 -30.11
CA TYR A 11 14.00 2.28 -30.42
C TYR A 11 14.90 3.17 -29.56
N PHE A 12 14.35 4.10 -28.78
CA PHE A 12 15.13 5.01 -27.92
C PHE A 12 15.82 4.31 -26.74
N GLY A 13 15.40 3.09 -26.38
CA GLY A 13 15.99 2.33 -25.29
C GLY A 13 17.44 1.95 -25.55
N ILE A 14 17.80 1.65 -26.80
CA ILE A 14 19.16 1.28 -27.19
C ILE A 14 20.14 2.44 -26.97
N PRO A 15 19.95 3.64 -27.56
CA PRO A 15 20.84 4.77 -27.31
C PRO A 15 20.83 5.24 -25.85
N MET A 16 19.71 5.09 -25.13
CA MET A 16 19.65 5.36 -23.69
C MET A 16 20.58 4.43 -22.89
N VAL A 17 20.50 3.11 -23.10
CA VAL A 17 21.37 2.13 -22.42
C VAL A 17 22.83 2.39 -22.76
N ASN A 18 23.17 2.62 -24.02
CA ASN A 18 24.54 2.95 -24.44
C ASN A 18 25.07 4.24 -23.78
N THR A 19 24.21 5.24 -23.59
CA THR A 19 24.57 6.48 -22.88
C THR A 19 24.85 6.22 -21.40
N LEU A 20 24.05 5.37 -20.74
CA LEU A 20 24.27 5.00 -19.34
C LEU A 20 25.57 4.18 -19.17
N LEU A 21 25.85 3.27 -20.09
CA LEU A 21 27.11 2.51 -20.13
C LEU A 21 28.32 3.42 -20.30
N LYS A 22 28.26 4.39 -21.22
CA LYS A 22 29.33 5.40 -21.42
C LYS A 22 29.59 6.25 -20.18
N LYS A 23 28.57 6.45 -19.33
CA LYS A 23 28.70 7.14 -18.03
C LYS A 23 29.24 6.24 -16.91
N GLY A 24 29.62 4.99 -17.22
CA GLY A 24 30.20 4.04 -16.26
C GLY A 24 29.18 3.43 -15.29
N HIS A 25 27.92 3.28 -15.70
CA HIS A 25 26.90 2.61 -14.90
C HIS A 25 26.83 1.09 -15.20
N GLU A 26 26.51 0.31 -14.18
CA GLU A 26 26.24 -1.14 -14.28
C GLU A 26 24.75 -1.31 -14.63
N ILE A 27 24.46 -2.00 -15.73
CA ILE A 27 23.10 -2.08 -16.29
C ILE A 27 22.59 -3.51 -16.24
N THR A 28 21.41 -3.69 -15.67
CA THR A 28 20.60 -4.90 -15.79
C THR A 28 19.35 -4.58 -16.60
N ILE A 29 19.00 -5.42 -17.57
CA ILE A 29 17.86 -5.22 -18.45
C ILE A 29 16.80 -6.29 -18.15
N ALA A 30 15.61 -5.87 -17.70
CA ALA A 30 14.44 -6.75 -17.55
C ALA A 30 13.54 -6.67 -18.78
N THR A 31 13.47 -7.72 -19.61
CA THR A 31 12.61 -7.76 -20.82
C THR A 31 11.98 -9.12 -21.05
N ARG A 32 11.03 -9.19 -21.99
CA ARG A 32 10.45 -10.46 -22.48
C ARG A 32 11.45 -11.40 -23.17
N GLY A 33 12.70 -11.00 -23.39
CA GLY A 33 13.71 -11.83 -24.04
C GLY A 33 13.59 -11.95 -25.58
N ASN A 34 12.50 -11.42 -26.18
CA ASN A 34 12.24 -11.46 -27.63
C ASN A 34 13.24 -10.69 -28.50
N SER A 35 14.14 -9.89 -27.90
CA SER A 35 15.13 -9.09 -28.61
C SER A 35 16.36 -8.90 -27.73
N LYS A 36 17.54 -9.12 -28.31
CA LYS A 36 18.86 -8.96 -27.65
C LYS A 36 19.75 -8.08 -28.52
N PRO A 37 19.61 -6.74 -28.47
CA PRO A 37 20.49 -5.85 -29.20
C PRO A 37 21.93 -5.93 -28.68
N VAL A 38 22.88 -5.55 -29.52
CA VAL A 38 24.27 -5.35 -29.12
C VAL A 38 24.39 -3.95 -28.51
N PHE A 39 24.90 -3.87 -27.30
CA PHE A 39 25.18 -2.61 -26.60
C PHE A 39 26.69 -2.30 -26.62
N ASP A 40 27.04 -1.05 -26.33
CA ASP A 40 28.42 -0.54 -26.33
C ASP A 40 29.25 -1.09 -25.14
N GLY A 41 28.66 -1.90 -24.26
CA GLY A 41 29.27 -2.45 -23.06
C GLY A 41 28.46 -3.61 -22.46
N PRO A 42 28.98 -4.26 -21.41
CA PRO A 42 28.32 -5.40 -20.78
C PRO A 42 27.03 -4.98 -20.09
N VAL A 43 25.99 -5.82 -20.22
CA VAL A 43 24.72 -5.69 -19.52
C VAL A 43 24.28 -7.05 -19.02
N ASP A 44 23.67 -7.09 -17.84
CA ASP A 44 22.98 -8.28 -17.35
C ASP A 44 21.55 -8.33 -17.88
N TYR A 45 20.97 -9.53 -17.98
CA TYR A 45 19.60 -9.72 -18.44
C TYR A 45 18.77 -10.47 -17.41
N VAL A 46 17.57 -9.97 -17.18
CA VAL A 46 16.48 -10.68 -16.52
C VAL A 46 15.38 -10.90 -17.56
N VAL A 47 15.00 -12.15 -17.80
CA VAL A 47 13.86 -12.47 -18.67
C VAL A 47 12.59 -12.41 -17.82
N MET A 48 11.71 -11.47 -18.14
CA MET A 48 10.44 -11.24 -17.46
C MET A 48 9.43 -10.69 -18.46
N ASP A 49 8.25 -11.28 -18.51
CA ASP A 49 7.08 -10.65 -19.14
C ASP A 49 6.17 -10.09 -18.07
N ARG A 50 6.10 -8.75 -17.97
CA ARG A 50 5.24 -8.07 -16.98
C ARG A 50 3.74 -8.32 -17.20
N MET A 51 3.38 -8.85 -18.37
CA MET A 51 2.01 -9.19 -18.74
C MET A 51 1.71 -10.67 -18.56
N ASP A 52 2.70 -11.49 -18.20
CA ASP A 52 2.52 -12.91 -17.93
C ASP A 52 2.29 -13.11 -16.42
N PRO A 53 1.04 -13.33 -15.98
CA PRO A 53 0.73 -13.54 -14.56
C PRO A 53 1.38 -14.80 -14.00
N ALA A 54 1.84 -15.75 -14.83
CA ALA A 54 2.55 -16.94 -14.35
C ALA A 54 3.93 -16.60 -13.75
N ASN A 55 4.49 -15.44 -14.06
CA ASN A 55 5.84 -15.03 -13.66
C ASN A 55 5.84 -13.81 -12.71
N ILE A 56 4.69 -13.41 -12.19
CA ILE A 56 4.54 -12.21 -11.34
C ILE A 56 3.50 -12.45 -10.25
N SER A 57 3.81 -12.02 -9.04
CA SER A 57 2.81 -11.83 -7.98
C SER A 57 2.25 -10.41 -8.03
N PHE A 58 0.95 -10.26 -8.27
CA PHE A 58 0.26 -8.96 -8.18
C PHE A 58 -0.33 -8.81 -6.78
N VAL A 59 0.42 -8.17 -5.89
CA VAL A 59 -0.04 -7.95 -4.52
C VAL A 59 -1.07 -6.84 -4.48
N ARG A 60 -2.20 -7.09 -3.84
CA ARG A 60 -3.30 -6.14 -3.68
C ARG A 60 -3.53 -5.89 -2.20
N TYR A 61 -3.37 -4.63 -1.81
CA TYR A 61 -3.68 -4.16 -0.47
C TYR A 61 -4.96 -3.34 -0.48
N PRO A 62 -5.74 -3.34 0.61
CA PRO A 62 -6.75 -2.32 0.85
C PRO A 62 -6.01 -1.01 1.23
N ILE A 63 -6.62 -0.18 2.07
CA ILE A 63 -5.97 1.04 2.56
C ILE A 63 -4.79 0.65 3.46
N VAL A 64 -3.59 1.08 3.06
CA VAL A 64 -2.38 0.93 3.87
C VAL A 64 -2.30 2.07 4.88
N MET A 65 -2.10 1.74 6.16
CA MET A 65 -2.02 2.72 7.24
C MET A 65 -0.96 2.32 8.27
N GLY A 66 -0.31 3.31 8.89
CA GLY A 66 0.68 3.08 9.93
C GLY A 66 1.25 4.38 10.50
N GLU A 67 2.32 4.27 11.27
CA GLU A 67 2.98 5.41 11.92
C GLU A 67 3.53 6.40 10.89
N ASN A 68 3.89 5.95 9.69
CA ASN A 68 4.46 6.78 8.62
C ASN A 68 3.43 7.12 7.52
N ASP A 69 2.13 6.95 7.79
CA ASP A 69 1.08 7.33 6.85
C ASP A 69 1.09 8.84 6.58
N TYR A 70 1.61 9.23 5.41
CA TYR A 70 1.67 10.62 4.95
C TYR A 70 0.33 11.15 4.41
N THR A 71 -0.67 10.28 4.26
CA THR A 71 -1.97 10.66 3.68
C THR A 71 -2.84 11.43 4.67
N GLY A 72 -2.53 11.35 5.97
CA GLY A 72 -3.22 12.09 7.04
C GLY A 72 -4.68 11.68 7.24
N ARG A 73 -5.11 10.53 6.70
CA ARG A 73 -6.54 10.16 6.74
C ARG A 73 -7.02 9.86 8.15
N LEU A 74 -6.22 9.16 8.96
CA LEU A 74 -6.56 8.94 10.37
C LEU A 74 -6.46 10.25 11.16
N ASP A 75 -5.42 11.04 10.90
CA ASP A 75 -5.19 12.31 11.57
C ASP A 75 -6.36 13.27 11.38
N PHE A 76 -6.98 13.29 10.19
CA PHE A 76 -8.21 14.06 9.94
C PHE A 76 -9.27 13.84 11.04
N TYR A 77 -9.61 12.59 11.36
CA TYR A 77 -10.64 12.29 12.37
C TYR A 77 -10.18 12.70 13.77
N ILE A 78 -8.91 12.43 14.10
CA ILE A 78 -8.31 12.79 15.40
C ILE A 78 -8.36 14.31 15.61
N GLU A 79 -7.87 15.08 14.65
CA GLU A 79 -7.81 16.53 14.73
C GLU A 79 -9.21 17.16 14.79
N HIS A 80 -10.16 16.66 13.99
CA HIS A 80 -11.51 17.22 14.00
C HIS A 80 -12.23 16.95 15.32
N ILE A 81 -12.06 15.76 15.92
CA ILE A 81 -12.62 15.45 17.24
C ILE A 81 -11.91 16.27 18.32
N ARG A 82 -10.57 16.34 18.30
CA ARG A 82 -9.78 17.12 19.27
C ARG A 82 -10.14 18.60 19.25
N ASP A 83 -10.24 19.19 18.07
CA ASP A 83 -10.42 20.63 17.87
C ASP A 83 -11.90 21.02 17.73
N GLN A 84 -12.82 20.05 17.83
CA GLN A 84 -14.27 20.24 17.66
C GLN A 84 -14.63 20.86 16.30
N LYS A 85 -13.88 20.50 15.25
CA LYS A 85 -14.14 20.95 13.87
C LYS A 85 -15.25 20.08 13.25
N PRO A 86 -16.27 20.68 12.63
CA PRO A 86 -17.29 19.93 11.92
C PRO A 86 -16.72 19.11 10.76
N MET A 87 -17.12 17.85 10.64
CA MET A 87 -16.77 16.97 9.52
C MET A 87 -18.02 16.46 8.81
N ASN A 88 -17.95 16.40 7.49
CA ASN A 88 -18.97 15.82 6.62
C ASN A 88 -18.59 14.39 6.26
N ILE A 89 -19.37 13.42 6.72
CA ILE A 89 -19.21 12.00 6.43
C ILE A 89 -20.45 11.55 5.67
N ASP A 90 -20.25 10.94 4.50
CA ASP A 90 -21.34 10.47 3.65
C ASP A 90 -21.98 9.18 4.18
N ASP A 91 -21.18 8.22 4.63
CA ASP A 91 -21.64 7.01 5.32
C ASP A 91 -20.73 6.65 6.51
N ILE A 92 -21.22 6.91 7.71
CA ILE A 92 -20.49 6.64 8.97
C ILE A 92 -20.43 5.14 9.32
N ASP A 93 -21.30 4.31 8.75
CA ASP A 93 -21.36 2.87 9.03
C ASP A 93 -20.67 2.01 7.95
N THR A 94 -20.06 2.66 6.95
CA THR A 94 -19.22 2.00 5.95
C THR A 94 -18.10 1.20 6.64
N LYS A 95 -18.03 -0.09 6.31
CA LYS A 95 -16.97 -1.00 6.79
C LYS A 95 -15.77 -0.94 5.87
N MET A 96 -14.59 -0.79 6.46
CA MET A 96 -13.34 -0.63 5.75
C MET A 96 -12.29 -1.63 6.19
N ALA A 97 -11.61 -2.22 5.22
CA ALA A 97 -10.45 -3.05 5.40
C ALA A 97 -9.18 -2.20 5.36
N PHE A 98 -8.22 -2.57 6.18
CA PHE A 98 -6.92 -1.93 6.23
C PHE A 98 -5.82 -2.99 6.26
N ILE A 99 -4.61 -2.56 5.94
CA ILE A 99 -3.41 -3.31 6.25
C ILE A 99 -2.42 -2.37 6.93
N TYR A 100 -1.74 -2.91 7.93
CA TYR A 100 -0.67 -2.20 8.59
C TYR A 100 0.54 -2.05 7.66
N GLU A 101 1.15 -0.86 7.64
CA GLU A 101 2.25 -0.53 6.72
C GLU A 101 3.42 -1.53 6.78
N LYS A 102 3.78 -2.02 7.98
CA LYS A 102 4.87 -2.98 8.14
C LYS A 102 4.48 -4.37 7.61
N ASP A 103 3.24 -4.81 7.86
CA ASP A 103 2.74 -6.09 7.33
C ASP A 103 2.67 -6.09 5.80
N ALA A 104 2.37 -4.95 5.19
CA ALA A 104 2.43 -4.81 3.74
C ALA A 104 3.86 -5.04 3.24
N GLY A 105 4.86 -4.37 3.83
CA GLY A 105 6.27 -4.56 3.46
C GLY A 105 6.76 -6.00 3.69
N ASP A 106 6.51 -6.54 4.87
CA ASP A 106 6.91 -7.88 5.28
C ASP A 106 6.34 -8.96 4.35
N PHE A 107 5.10 -8.78 3.89
CA PHE A 107 4.47 -9.72 2.97
C PHE A 107 5.12 -9.73 1.58
N ILE A 108 5.49 -8.56 1.03
CA ILE A 108 6.21 -8.50 -0.26
C ILE A 108 7.56 -9.19 -0.12
N ALA A 109 8.27 -8.94 0.99
CA ALA A 109 9.54 -9.59 1.26
C ALA A 109 9.39 -11.12 1.36
N TYR A 110 8.35 -11.60 2.04
CA TYR A 110 8.04 -13.03 2.15
C TYR A 110 7.81 -13.69 0.79
N LEU A 111 7.11 -13.01 -0.13
CA LEU A 111 6.83 -13.52 -1.48
C LEU A 111 8.09 -13.70 -2.34
N ALA A 112 9.20 -13.06 -2.00
CA ALA A 112 10.47 -13.26 -2.71
C ALA A 112 10.97 -14.71 -2.59
N GLU A 113 10.66 -15.39 -1.48
CA GLU A 113 11.03 -16.79 -1.21
C GLU A 113 9.85 -17.76 -1.41
N HIS A 114 8.62 -17.23 -1.43
CA HIS A 114 7.37 -18.00 -1.51
C HIS A 114 6.51 -17.52 -2.67
N PHE A 115 7.07 -17.56 -3.87
CA PHE A 115 6.44 -17.00 -5.06
C PHE A 115 5.04 -17.59 -5.32
N VAL A 116 4.06 -16.69 -5.56
CA VAL A 116 2.70 -17.06 -5.99
C VAL A 116 2.37 -16.34 -7.30
N PRO A 117 2.08 -17.07 -8.39
CA PRO A 117 1.72 -16.42 -9.64
C PRO A 117 0.34 -15.75 -9.57
N GLY A 118 0.23 -14.60 -10.23
CA GLY A 118 -1.00 -13.85 -10.38
C GLY A 118 -1.39 -13.03 -9.15
N PRO A 119 -2.68 -12.63 -9.05
CA PRO A 119 -3.15 -11.77 -7.98
C PRO A 119 -3.17 -12.48 -6.63
N ILE A 120 -2.64 -11.81 -5.61
CA ILE A 120 -2.64 -12.23 -4.21
C ILE A 120 -2.99 -11.04 -3.32
N ASN A 121 -3.83 -11.25 -2.31
CA ASN A 121 -4.24 -10.18 -1.40
C ASN A 121 -3.39 -10.18 -0.15
N GLY A 122 -3.07 -8.99 0.35
CA GLY A 122 -2.68 -8.80 1.73
C GLY A 122 -3.68 -7.88 2.43
N CYS A 123 -4.09 -8.25 3.63
CA CYS A 123 -5.11 -7.52 4.37
C CYS A 123 -4.99 -7.91 5.84
N SER A 124 -5.13 -6.95 6.76
CA SER A 124 -5.38 -7.33 8.15
C SER A 124 -6.72 -8.06 8.25
N LYS A 125 -6.84 -8.95 9.22
CA LYS A 125 -8.10 -9.67 9.42
C LYS A 125 -9.17 -8.74 9.96
N GLU A 126 -10.38 -8.94 9.44
CA GLU A 126 -11.58 -8.15 9.73
C GLU A 126 -11.60 -6.73 9.11
N ALA A 127 -12.79 -6.14 9.06
CA ALA A 127 -13.03 -4.77 8.64
C ALA A 127 -13.63 -3.98 9.80
N VAL A 128 -13.39 -2.67 9.85
CA VAL A 128 -13.86 -1.76 10.92
C VAL A 128 -14.78 -0.70 10.33
N LYS A 129 -15.78 -0.24 11.08
CA LYS A 129 -16.60 0.89 10.63
C LYS A 129 -15.92 2.22 10.91
N ILE A 130 -16.26 3.24 10.13
CA ILE A 130 -15.86 4.63 10.45
C ILE A 130 -16.41 5.03 11.84
N SER A 131 -17.63 4.63 12.18
CA SER A 131 -18.22 4.83 13.51
C SER A 131 -17.41 4.22 14.65
N ASP A 132 -16.84 3.01 14.47
CA ASP A 132 -16.00 2.36 15.49
C ASP A 132 -14.68 3.11 15.69
N ILE A 133 -14.07 3.61 14.61
CA ILE A 133 -12.85 4.45 14.67
C ILE A 133 -13.15 5.74 15.43
N ILE A 134 -14.24 6.43 15.07
CA ILE A 134 -14.68 7.67 15.72
C ILE A 134 -14.95 7.41 17.21
N GLU A 135 -15.74 6.40 17.56
CA GLU A 135 -16.07 6.09 18.95
C GLU A 135 -14.81 5.83 19.79
N TYR A 136 -13.82 5.14 19.22
CA TYR A 136 -12.55 4.91 19.89
C TYR A 136 -11.80 6.23 20.15
N ILE A 137 -11.68 7.09 19.13
CA ILE A 137 -11.04 8.41 19.26
C ILE A 137 -11.79 9.28 20.28
N GLU A 138 -13.12 9.31 20.25
CA GLU A 138 -13.96 10.06 21.20
C GLU A 138 -13.69 9.63 22.65
N LYS A 139 -13.61 8.31 22.90
CA LYS A 139 -13.27 7.76 24.22
C LYS A 139 -11.88 8.19 24.68
N ARG A 140 -10.90 8.22 23.78
CA ARG A 140 -9.52 8.63 24.08
C ARG A 140 -9.40 10.12 24.39
N LEU A 141 -10.12 10.96 23.65
CA LEU A 141 -10.03 12.42 23.77
C LEU A 141 -11.05 13.04 24.74
N GLY A 142 -12.07 12.29 25.15
CA GLY A 142 -13.17 12.79 25.99
C GLY A 142 -14.05 13.84 25.29
N LYS A 143 -14.05 13.85 23.95
CA LYS A 143 -14.79 14.81 23.11
C LYS A 143 -15.61 14.07 22.06
N LYS A 144 -16.75 14.64 21.67
CA LYS A 144 -17.62 14.08 20.62
C LYS A 144 -17.29 14.62 19.24
N ALA A 145 -17.45 13.79 18.22
CA ALA A 145 -17.36 14.22 16.83
C ALA A 145 -18.49 15.21 16.50
N VAL A 146 -18.17 16.26 15.75
CA VAL A 146 -19.17 17.22 15.25
C VAL A 146 -19.49 16.84 13.80
N ILE A 147 -20.59 16.12 13.59
CA ILE A 147 -21.01 15.69 12.24
C ILE A 147 -21.91 16.76 11.62
N SER A 148 -21.53 17.28 10.45
CA SER A 148 -22.29 18.30 9.72
C SER A 148 -22.06 18.20 8.22
N GLN A 149 -23.13 18.33 7.43
CA GLN A 149 -23.07 18.37 5.96
C GLN A 149 -22.30 19.59 5.42
N THR A 150 -22.14 20.64 6.24
CA THR A 150 -21.31 21.82 5.91
C THR A 150 -19.90 21.74 6.46
N GLY A 151 -19.55 20.63 7.14
CA GLY A 151 -18.20 20.40 7.65
C GLY A 151 -17.20 20.04 6.56
N ASN A 152 -15.94 19.89 6.95
CA ASN A 152 -14.89 19.44 6.02
C ASN A 152 -15.17 18.00 5.57
N ASN A 153 -15.03 17.72 4.27
CA ASN A 153 -15.26 16.37 3.75
C ASN A 153 -14.25 15.38 4.33
N ALA A 154 -14.76 14.30 4.90
CA ALA A 154 -13.94 13.24 5.46
C ALA A 154 -13.22 12.45 4.35
N PRO A 155 -12.01 11.94 4.63
CA PRO A 155 -11.11 11.41 3.61
C PRO A 155 -11.54 10.08 3.01
N TYR A 156 -12.52 9.42 3.61
CA TYR A 156 -13.07 8.15 3.13
C TYR A 156 -14.39 8.30 2.36
N ASN A 157 -14.90 9.53 2.21
CA ASN A 157 -16.12 9.76 1.44
C ASN A 157 -15.94 9.32 -0.02
N GLY A 158 -16.96 8.66 -0.57
CA GLY A 158 -17.00 8.16 -1.95
C GLY A 158 -16.06 7.00 -2.24
N ILE A 159 -15.43 6.39 -1.24
CA ILE A 159 -14.64 5.16 -1.45
C ILE A 159 -15.59 3.98 -1.60
N GLU A 160 -15.55 3.36 -2.77
CA GLU A 160 -16.21 2.10 -3.06
C GLU A 160 -15.20 0.92 -2.91
N ASP A 161 -15.70 -0.31 -2.70
CA ASP A 161 -14.88 -1.52 -2.53
C ASP A 161 -13.96 -1.54 -1.29
N THR A 162 -14.54 -1.21 -0.13
CA THR A 162 -13.82 -1.11 1.16
C THR A 162 -13.81 -2.42 1.95
N LEU A 163 -14.34 -3.52 1.42
CA LEU A 163 -14.52 -4.76 2.19
C LEU A 163 -13.22 -5.56 2.35
N SER A 164 -13.21 -6.43 3.37
CA SER A 164 -12.08 -7.32 3.66
C SER A 164 -11.73 -8.16 2.44
N PHE A 165 -10.44 -8.20 2.11
CA PHE A 165 -9.94 -9.09 1.07
C PHE A 165 -9.70 -10.49 1.64
N SER A 166 -10.06 -11.53 0.88
CA SER A 166 -9.68 -12.91 1.25
C SER A 166 -8.16 -13.06 1.15
N THR A 167 -7.54 -13.49 2.25
CA THR A 167 -6.10 -13.76 2.37
C THR A 167 -5.76 -15.24 2.22
N GLU A 168 -6.71 -16.08 1.79
CA GLU A 168 -6.53 -17.55 1.69
C GLU A 168 -5.30 -17.96 0.87
N LYS A 169 -4.97 -17.24 -0.21
CA LYS A 169 -3.77 -17.51 -1.01
C LYS A 169 -2.46 -17.26 -0.26
N ALA A 170 -2.45 -16.26 0.62
CA ALA A 170 -1.29 -15.99 1.48
C ALA A 170 -1.21 -17.05 2.59
N GLU A 171 -2.36 -17.45 3.13
CA GLU A 171 -2.45 -18.50 4.15
C GLU A 171 -2.04 -19.88 3.60
N SER A 172 -2.34 -20.19 2.34
CA SER A 172 -1.97 -21.46 1.71
C SER A 172 -0.46 -21.63 1.51
N ILE A 173 0.30 -20.53 1.53
CA ILE A 173 1.76 -20.54 1.53
C ILE A 173 2.36 -20.29 2.93
N GLY A 174 1.54 -20.39 3.99
CA GLY A 174 2.00 -20.28 5.37
C GLY A 174 2.08 -18.87 5.95
N TYR A 175 1.68 -17.83 5.21
CA TYR A 175 1.70 -16.45 5.69
C TYR A 175 0.39 -16.06 6.38
N ARG A 176 0.47 -15.38 7.53
CA ARG A 176 -0.70 -14.89 8.26
C ARG A 176 -0.54 -13.42 8.59
N PHE A 177 -1.55 -12.63 8.27
CA PHE A 177 -1.62 -11.22 8.63
C PHE A 177 -2.12 -11.04 10.06
N ARG A 178 -1.70 -9.95 10.70
CA ARG A 178 -2.19 -9.55 12.02
C ARG A 178 -3.66 -9.17 12.00
N GLU A 179 -4.31 -9.31 13.14
CA GLU A 179 -5.67 -8.85 13.35
C GLU A 179 -5.71 -7.31 13.33
N LEU A 180 -6.75 -6.73 12.74
CA LEU A 180 -6.84 -5.26 12.59
C LEU A 180 -6.72 -4.52 13.93
N LYS A 181 -7.39 -5.03 14.97
CA LYS A 181 -7.41 -4.45 16.31
C LYS A 181 -6.04 -4.45 17.01
N GLU A 182 -5.13 -5.33 16.61
CA GLU A 182 -3.80 -5.46 17.24
C GLU A 182 -2.87 -4.28 16.91
N TRP A 183 -3.17 -3.53 15.84
CA TRP A 183 -2.35 -2.40 15.43
C TRP A 183 -3.15 -1.09 15.26
N LEU A 184 -4.42 -1.15 14.84
CA LEU A 184 -5.21 0.06 14.57
C LEU A 184 -5.45 0.88 15.84
N TYR A 185 -5.91 0.23 16.92
CA TYR A 185 -6.19 0.91 18.17
C TYR A 185 -4.92 1.41 18.89
N PRO A 186 -3.83 0.62 18.97
CA PRO A 186 -2.54 1.15 19.44
C PRO A 186 -2.01 2.32 18.61
N LEU A 187 -2.22 2.32 17.29
CA LEU A 187 -1.88 3.46 16.44
C LEU A 187 -2.70 4.70 16.81
N ILE A 188 -4.02 4.55 17.01
CA ILE A 188 -4.87 5.65 17.47
C ILE A 188 -4.42 6.17 18.84
N ASP A 189 -4.08 5.29 19.78
CA ASP A 189 -3.55 5.67 21.09
C ASP A 189 -2.26 6.50 20.97
N PHE A 190 -1.32 6.05 20.13
CA PHE A 190 -0.08 6.75 19.87
C PHE A 190 -0.32 8.14 19.23
N ARG A 191 -1.16 8.20 18.20
CA ARG A 191 -1.46 9.45 17.46
C ARG A 191 -2.21 10.46 18.33
N THR A 192 -3.14 10.01 19.15
CA THR A 192 -3.89 10.88 20.08
C THR A 192 -3.02 11.41 21.22
N ALA A 193 -2.02 10.66 21.69
CA ALA A 193 -1.08 11.09 22.71
C ALA A 193 -0.04 12.13 22.22
N THR A 194 0.35 12.04 20.95
CA THR A 194 1.39 12.92 20.35
C THR A 194 0.82 14.24 19.80
N SER A 195 -0.50 14.39 19.85
CA SER A 195 -1.29 15.44 19.21
C SER A 195 -1.46 16.72 20.05
N ASN A 196 -0.52 17.00 20.97
CA ASN A 196 -0.52 18.20 21.83
C ASN A 196 0.23 19.38 21.22
#